data_AF-Q8ZUS1-F1
#
_entry.id   AF-Q8ZUS1-F1
#
_cell.length_a   1.000
_cell.length_b   1.000
_cell.length_c   1.000
_cell.angle_alpha   90.00
_cell.angle_beta   90.00
_cell.angle_gamma   90.00
#
_symmetry.space_group_name_H-M   'P 1'
#
loop_
_entity.id
_entity.type
_entity.pdbx_description
1 polymer ?
#
loop_
_entity_poly.entity_id
_entity_poly.type
_entity_poly.pdbx_seq_one_letter_code
_entity_poly.pdbx_strand_id
1 'polypeptide(L)'
;MLRLTPTAKLVINYMAIRHLVDGATYVTFKELVERLGISERRLRALMQELRQAGLVEAYINPSRGRALLYRLAFNNFNFDSPIVEPGLYYIDLPPNAKIPGDLTLRTFSIIRASKLLLYTPVFANRKSLFTLTKCTCTIKPYSEEALAEARAVADSQGVATVVFSSEVDRVEINGANLISSAGVKIYKA
;
A
#
# COMPACT_ATOMS: atom_id res chain seq x y z
N MET A 1 9.36 -19.08 -3.40
CA MET A 1 9.65 -17.81 -2.68
C MET A 1 10.89 -17.20 -3.32
N LEU A 2 10.82 -15.99 -3.88
CA LEU A 2 11.96 -15.37 -4.57
C LEU A 2 12.94 -14.83 -3.51
N ARG A 3 14.13 -15.43 -3.39
CA ARG A 3 15.11 -15.05 -2.37
C ARG A 3 15.90 -13.84 -2.85
N LEU A 4 15.49 -12.65 -2.44
CA LEU A 4 16.13 -11.39 -2.84
C LEU A 4 17.55 -11.27 -2.27
N THR A 5 18.49 -10.83 -3.10
CA THR A 5 19.84 -10.49 -2.66
C THR A 5 19.82 -9.28 -1.71
N PRO A 6 20.83 -9.08 -0.84
CA PRO A 6 20.90 -7.90 0.02
C PRO A 6 20.80 -6.58 -0.75
N THR A 7 21.41 -6.52 -1.95
CA THR A 7 21.34 -5.36 -2.83
C THR A 7 19.94 -5.15 -3.41
N ALA A 8 19.24 -6.22 -3.77
CA ALA A 8 17.84 -6.15 -4.20
C ALA A 8 16.95 -5.59 -3.09
N LYS A 9 17.14 -6.09 -1.86
CA LYS A 9 16.43 -5.58 -0.67
C LYS A 9 16.71 -4.10 -0.43
N LEU A 10 17.97 -3.66 -0.59
CA LEU A 10 18.36 -2.26 -0.44
C LEU A 10 17.63 -1.36 -1.45
N VAL A 11 17.63 -1.72 -2.73
CA VAL A 11 16.96 -0.95 -3.79
C VAL A 11 15.46 -0.87 -3.55
N ILE A 12 14.84 -2.01 -3.22
CA ILE A 12 13.43 -2.10 -2.86
C ILE A 12 13.10 -1.21 -1.67
N ASN A 13 13.87 -1.31 -0.58
CA ASN A 13 13.64 -0.55 0.65
C ASN A 13 13.81 0.95 0.40
N TYR A 14 14.78 1.35 -0.41
CA TYR A 14 14.95 2.74 -0.79
C TYR A 14 13.77 3.25 -1.63
N MET A 15 13.35 2.50 -2.65
CA MET A 15 12.16 2.84 -3.44
C MET A 15 10.91 2.91 -2.58
N ALA A 16 10.80 2.03 -1.57
CA ALA A 16 9.71 2.04 -0.60
C ALA A 16 9.78 3.30 0.25
N ILE A 17 10.93 3.64 0.84
CA ILE A 17 11.10 4.87 1.63
C ILE A 17 10.76 6.11 0.80
N ARG A 18 11.28 6.21 -0.43
CA ARG A 18 10.96 7.33 -1.34
C ARG A 18 9.47 7.45 -1.61
N HIS A 19 8.79 6.32 -1.74
CA HIS A 19 7.35 6.31 -1.91
C HIS A 19 6.62 6.74 -0.64
N LEU A 20 6.98 6.16 0.50
CA LEU A 20 6.21 6.21 1.74
C LEU A 20 6.47 7.47 2.57
N VAL A 21 7.70 7.97 2.52
CA VAL A 21 8.15 9.13 3.31
C VAL A 21 8.04 10.39 2.47
N ASP A 22 8.46 10.31 1.20
CA ASP A 22 8.55 11.49 0.34
C ASP A 22 7.38 11.62 -0.64
N GLY A 23 6.42 10.67 -0.63
CA GLY A 23 5.28 10.65 -1.56
C GLY A 23 5.69 10.45 -3.03
N ALA A 24 6.92 9.99 -3.28
CA ALA A 24 7.45 9.88 -4.63
C ALA A 24 6.77 8.73 -5.37
N THR A 25 6.13 9.03 -6.49
CA THR A 25 5.42 8.02 -7.29
C THR A 25 6.37 7.11 -8.07
N TYR A 26 7.63 7.53 -8.23
CA TYR A 26 8.69 6.81 -8.93
C TYR A 26 10.07 7.32 -8.49
N VAL A 27 11.11 6.57 -8.85
CA VAL A 27 12.52 6.97 -8.76
C VAL A 27 13.19 6.86 -10.13
N THR A 28 14.29 7.58 -10.31
CA THR A 28 15.09 7.48 -11.55
C THR A 28 16.27 6.52 -11.38
N PHE A 29 16.79 6.00 -12.50
CA PHE A 29 18.00 5.17 -12.47
C PHE A 29 19.19 5.92 -11.85
N LYS A 30 19.38 7.19 -12.23
CA LYS A 30 20.47 8.04 -11.75
C LYS A 30 20.40 8.26 -10.24
N GLU A 31 19.21 8.54 -9.72
CA GLU A 31 18.96 8.68 -8.28
C GLU A 31 19.33 7.41 -7.52
N LEU A 32 18.95 6.23 -8.01
CA LEU A 32 19.30 4.95 -7.38
C LEU A 32 20.82 4.72 -7.35
N VAL A 33 21.55 5.07 -8.41
CA VAL A 33 23.02 4.99 -8.44
C VAL A 33 23.63 5.91 -7.41
N GLU A 34 23.23 7.19 -7.41
CA GLU A 34 23.79 8.23 -6.53
C GLU A 34 23.50 7.96 -5.06
N ARG A 35 22.28 7.53 -4.73
CA ARG A 35 21.84 7.38 -3.33
C ARG A 35 22.24 6.07 -2.70
N LEU A 36 22.41 5.01 -3.49
CA LEU A 36 22.75 3.68 -3.00
C LEU A 36 24.22 3.31 -3.21
N GLY A 37 24.98 4.12 -3.95
CA GLY A 37 26.39 3.85 -4.25
C GLY A 37 26.59 2.57 -5.07
N ILE A 38 25.58 2.14 -5.82
CA ILE A 38 25.62 0.92 -6.63
C ILE A 38 26.13 1.27 -8.04
N SER A 39 27.09 0.50 -8.56
CA SER A 39 27.56 0.69 -9.93
C SER A 39 26.43 0.51 -10.94
N GLU A 40 26.43 1.31 -12.01
CA GLU A 40 25.37 1.26 -13.03
C GLU A 40 25.16 -0.14 -13.60
N ARG A 41 26.25 -0.87 -13.88
CA ARG A 41 26.19 -2.24 -14.43
C ARG A 41 25.42 -3.17 -13.50
N ARG A 42 25.72 -3.11 -12.19
CA ARG A 42 25.07 -3.94 -11.18
C ARG A 42 23.61 -3.55 -11.01
N LEU A 43 23.31 -2.25 -11.01
CA LEU A 43 21.93 -1.78 -10.91
C LEU A 43 21.10 -2.18 -12.14
N ARG A 44 21.63 -2.13 -13.37
CA ARG A 44 20.88 -2.58 -14.57
C ARG A 44 20.46 -4.05 -14.47
N ALA A 45 21.40 -4.93 -14.11
CA ALA A 45 21.11 -6.36 -13.94
C ALA A 45 20.05 -6.58 -12.84
N LEU A 46 20.22 -5.90 -11.70
CA LEU A 46 19.28 -5.98 -10.58
C LEU A 46 17.88 -5.48 -10.96
N MET A 47 17.77 -4.34 -11.65
CA MET A 47 16.47 -3.80 -12.07
C MET A 47 15.80 -4.71 -13.10
N GLN A 48 16.56 -5.38 -13.95
CA GLN A 48 16.02 -6.39 -14.86
C GLN A 48 15.47 -7.60 -14.08
N GLU A 49 16.22 -8.12 -13.10
CA GLU A 49 15.76 -9.20 -12.22
C GLU A 49 14.50 -8.80 -11.44
N LEU A 50 14.46 -7.61 -10.85
CA LEU A 50 13.31 -7.09 -10.12
C LEU A 50 12.08 -6.89 -11.02
N ARG A 51 12.29 -6.50 -12.28
CA ARG A 51 11.22 -6.41 -13.28
C ARG A 51 10.70 -7.77 -13.70
N GLN A 52 11.58 -8.74 -13.93
CA GLN A 52 11.20 -10.13 -14.26
C GLN A 52 10.44 -10.79 -13.10
N ALA A 53 10.84 -10.49 -11.86
CA ALA A 53 10.13 -10.90 -10.65
C ALA A 53 8.81 -10.14 -10.44
N GLY A 54 8.49 -9.16 -11.29
CA GLY A 54 7.28 -8.35 -11.21
C GLY A 54 7.24 -7.41 -10.00
N LEU A 55 8.37 -7.12 -9.35
CA LEU A 55 8.48 -6.26 -8.17
C LEU A 55 8.67 -4.78 -8.54
N VAL A 56 9.25 -4.51 -9.70
CA VAL A 56 9.46 -3.16 -10.21
C VAL A 56 8.86 -3.03 -11.58
N GLU A 57 8.20 -1.91 -11.83
CA GLU A 57 7.74 -1.51 -13.15
C GLU A 57 8.60 -0.36 -13.67
N ALA A 58 8.91 -0.41 -14.96
CA ALA A 58 9.59 0.67 -15.66
C ALA A 58 8.64 1.26 -16.69
N TYR A 59 8.50 2.59 -16.70
CA TYR A 59 7.69 3.30 -17.67
C TYR A 59 8.34 4.62 -18.06
N ILE A 60 7.90 5.16 -19.19
CA ILE A 60 8.32 6.48 -19.67
C ILE A 60 7.13 7.41 -19.49
N ASN A 61 7.36 8.58 -18.91
CA ASN A 61 6.34 9.63 -18.85
C ASN A 61 6.64 10.67 -19.95
N PRO A 62 5.85 10.71 -21.05
CA PRO A 62 6.09 11.62 -22.17
C PRO A 62 6.17 13.09 -21.75
N SER A 63 5.43 13.49 -20.71
CA SER A 63 5.39 14.86 -20.19
C SER A 63 6.63 15.26 -19.38
N ARG A 64 7.49 14.31 -18.99
CA ARG A 64 8.73 14.55 -18.24
C ARG A 64 9.99 14.14 -19.02
N GLY A 65 9.85 13.90 -20.32
CA GLY A 65 10.94 13.54 -21.23
C GLY A 65 11.12 12.02 -21.40
N ARG A 66 12.30 11.63 -21.91
CA ARG A 66 12.62 10.23 -22.28
C ARG A 66 13.26 9.41 -21.16
N ALA A 67 13.31 9.94 -19.94
CA ALA A 67 13.93 9.24 -18.81
C ALA A 67 13.08 8.03 -18.39
N LEU A 68 13.74 6.88 -18.20
CA LEU A 68 13.10 5.69 -17.67
C LEU A 68 12.81 5.90 -16.17
N LEU A 69 11.54 5.81 -15.79
CA LEU A 69 11.07 5.94 -14.42
C LEU A 69 10.75 4.56 -13.86
N TYR A 70 11.12 4.33 -12.61
CA TYR A 70 10.90 3.06 -11.93
C TYR A 70 9.95 3.24 -10.75
N ARG A 71 8.94 2.40 -10.64
CA ARG A 71 8.03 2.35 -9.49
C ARG A 71 7.93 0.94 -8.94
N LEU A 72 7.61 0.83 -7.67
CA LEU A 72 7.30 -0.47 -7.07
C LEU A 72 5.98 -0.98 -7.63
N ALA A 73 5.98 -2.25 -8.03
CA ALA A 73 4.78 -2.97 -8.44
C ALA A 73 4.12 -3.53 -7.17
N PHE A 74 3.38 -2.67 -6.47
CA PHE A 74 2.75 -3.00 -5.19
C PHE A 74 1.87 -4.26 -5.25
N ASN A 75 1.29 -4.55 -6.41
CA ASN A 75 0.45 -5.72 -6.65
C ASN A 75 1.18 -7.06 -6.38
N ASN A 76 2.49 -7.11 -6.60
CA ASN A 76 3.32 -8.32 -6.46
C ASN A 76 4.24 -8.31 -5.24
N PHE A 77 4.18 -7.24 -4.44
CA PHE A 77 5.07 -7.06 -3.31
C PHE A 77 4.63 -7.91 -2.12
N ASN A 78 5.28 -9.06 -1.89
CA ASN A 78 5.42 -9.61 -0.54
C ASN A 78 6.57 -8.84 0.13
N PHE A 79 6.26 -7.67 0.69
CA PHE A 79 7.05 -7.21 1.83
C PHE A 79 7.06 -8.35 2.86
N ASP A 80 8.09 -8.46 3.67
CA ASP A 80 7.94 -8.98 5.03
C ASP A 80 6.96 -8.02 5.71
N SER A 81 5.69 -8.16 5.37
CA SER A 81 4.61 -7.29 5.75
C SER A 81 4.57 -7.42 7.26
N PRO A 82 4.64 -6.31 8.02
CA PRO A 82 4.55 -6.38 9.46
C PRO A 82 3.34 -7.23 9.80
N ILE A 83 3.53 -8.22 10.68
CA ILE A 83 2.47 -9.17 11.04
C ILE A 83 1.23 -8.34 11.39
N VAL A 84 0.20 -8.42 10.53
CA VAL A 84 -1.06 -7.74 10.77
C VAL A 84 -1.83 -8.65 11.70
N GLU A 85 -1.96 -8.23 12.94
CA GLU A 85 -2.78 -8.92 13.91
C GLU A 85 -4.24 -8.97 13.42
N PRO A 86 -4.97 -10.05 13.70
CA PRO A 86 -6.42 -10.07 13.52
C PRO A 86 -7.10 -8.88 14.23
N GLY A 87 -8.19 -8.39 13.63
CA GLY A 87 -8.94 -7.26 14.16
C GLY A 87 -9.68 -6.45 13.10
N LEU A 88 -10.49 -5.50 13.58
CA LEU A 88 -11.18 -4.52 12.76
C LEU A 88 -10.37 -3.23 12.72
N TYR A 89 -9.93 -2.85 11.53
CA TYR A 89 -9.13 -1.66 11.28
C TYR A 89 -9.95 -0.57 10.65
N TYR A 90 -9.78 0.66 11.12
CA TYR A 90 -10.34 1.86 10.50
C TYR A 90 -9.21 2.70 9.93
N ILE A 91 -9.27 2.97 8.64
CA ILE A 91 -8.28 3.74 7.89
C ILE A 91 -8.93 5.06 7.49
N ASP A 92 -8.51 6.13 8.16
CA ASP A 92 -8.95 7.50 7.91
C ASP A 92 -8.03 8.14 6.86
N LEU A 93 -8.52 8.12 5.63
CA LEU A 93 -7.82 8.56 4.43
C LEU A 93 -8.42 9.89 3.94
N PRO A 94 -7.61 10.90 3.59
CA PRO A 94 -8.12 12.12 2.97
C PRO A 94 -8.80 11.85 1.62
N PRO A 95 -9.88 12.57 1.24
CA PRO A 95 -10.60 12.34 -0.01
C PRO A 95 -9.74 12.53 -1.26
N ASN A 96 -8.72 13.39 -1.16
CA ASN A 96 -7.79 13.74 -2.24
C ASN A 96 -6.53 12.87 -2.27
N ALA A 97 -6.39 11.89 -1.37
CA ALA A 97 -5.22 11.02 -1.32
C ALA A 97 -4.98 10.29 -2.65
N LYS A 98 -3.73 10.27 -3.09
CA LYS A 98 -3.24 9.57 -4.26
C LYS A 98 -2.98 8.11 -3.88
N ILE A 99 -3.82 7.19 -4.33
CA ILE A 99 -3.68 5.75 -4.02
C ILE A 99 -2.92 5.05 -5.16
N PRO A 100 -1.84 4.29 -4.90
CA PRO A 100 -1.30 3.93 -3.58
C PRO A 100 -0.30 4.93 -2.97
N GLY A 101 0.07 5.98 -3.72
CA GLY A 101 1.07 7.02 -3.37
C GLY A 101 1.13 7.48 -1.91
N ASP A 102 -0.01 7.77 -1.31
CA ASP A 102 -0.13 8.39 0.01
C ASP A 102 -0.39 7.34 1.11
N LEU A 103 -0.43 6.04 0.78
CA LEU A 103 -0.63 4.97 1.76
C LEU A 103 0.70 4.59 2.43
N THR A 104 0.67 4.46 3.76
CA THR A 104 1.82 3.87 4.48
C THR A 104 1.93 2.35 4.24
N LEU A 105 3.09 1.75 4.51
CA LEU A 105 3.25 0.28 4.44
C LEU A 105 2.28 -0.45 5.36
N ARG A 106 1.97 0.14 6.52
CA ARG A 106 1.04 -0.45 7.47
C ARG A 106 -0.38 -0.43 6.90
N THR A 107 -0.79 0.71 6.35
CA THR A 107 -2.09 0.88 5.65
C THR A 107 -2.20 -0.11 4.50
N PHE A 108 -1.18 -0.17 3.65
CA PHE A 108 -1.10 -1.11 2.53
C PHE A 108 -1.17 -2.57 3.00
N SER A 109 -0.41 -2.93 4.04
CA SER A 109 -0.37 -4.29 4.61
C SER A 109 -1.73 -4.70 5.18
N ILE A 110 -2.39 -3.82 5.92
CA ILE A 110 -3.73 -4.04 6.48
C ILE A 110 -4.74 -4.27 5.36
N ILE A 111 -4.79 -3.38 4.36
CA ILE A 111 -5.69 -3.53 3.21
C ILE A 111 -5.44 -4.85 2.48
N ARG A 112 -4.18 -5.23 2.29
CA ARG A 112 -3.81 -6.47 1.60
C ARG A 112 -4.11 -7.74 2.41
N ALA A 113 -4.10 -7.65 3.74
CA ALA A 113 -4.42 -8.75 4.66
C ALA A 113 -5.92 -8.90 4.90
N SER A 114 -6.72 -7.89 4.54
CA SER A 114 -8.14 -7.82 4.84
C SER A 114 -8.93 -8.88 4.08
N LYS A 115 -9.70 -9.70 4.79
CA LYS A 115 -10.69 -10.61 4.18
C LYS A 115 -11.93 -9.85 3.69
N LEU A 116 -12.28 -8.79 4.41
CA LEU A 116 -13.39 -7.88 4.08
C LEU A 116 -12.89 -6.43 4.12
N LEU A 117 -13.09 -5.69 3.04
CA LEU A 117 -12.83 -4.26 2.95
C LEU A 117 -14.15 -3.52 2.73
N LEU A 118 -14.48 -2.64 3.66
CA LEU A 118 -15.58 -1.69 3.55
C LEU A 118 -15.06 -0.34 3.09
N TYR A 119 -15.81 0.34 2.24
CA TYR A 119 -15.48 1.69 1.78
C TYR A 119 -16.68 2.61 1.87
N THR A 120 -16.48 3.86 2.27
CA THR A 120 -17.50 4.89 2.23
C THR A 120 -17.70 5.45 0.82
N PRO A 121 -18.83 6.13 0.52
CA PRO A 121 -19.15 6.62 -0.83
C PRO A 121 -18.05 7.48 -1.48
N VAL A 122 -17.27 8.23 -0.69
CA VAL A 122 -16.16 9.06 -1.21
C VAL A 122 -15.07 8.25 -1.92
N PHE A 123 -14.93 6.95 -1.58
CA PHE A 123 -13.95 6.04 -2.18
C PHE A 123 -14.54 5.09 -3.24
N ALA A 124 -15.85 5.15 -3.52
CA ALA A 124 -16.53 4.21 -4.42
C ALA A 124 -15.92 4.13 -5.84
N ASN A 125 -15.39 5.25 -6.34
CA ASN A 125 -14.81 5.35 -7.68
C ASN A 125 -13.28 5.15 -7.71
N ARG A 126 -12.64 4.86 -6.57
CA ARG A 126 -11.19 4.75 -6.44
C ARG A 126 -10.72 3.32 -6.78
N LYS A 127 -10.74 2.96 -8.07
CA LYS A 127 -10.33 1.63 -8.56
C LYS A 127 -8.99 1.14 -8.00
N SER A 128 -8.02 2.04 -7.82
CA SER A 128 -6.70 1.69 -7.28
C SER A 128 -6.74 1.17 -5.85
N LEU A 129 -7.72 1.53 -5.02
CA LEU A 129 -7.92 0.98 -3.67
C LEU A 129 -8.30 -0.50 -3.74
N PHE A 130 -9.21 -0.85 -4.65
CA PHE A 130 -9.73 -2.20 -4.79
C PHE A 130 -8.68 -3.16 -5.34
N THR A 131 -7.80 -2.68 -6.22
CA THR A 131 -6.69 -3.46 -6.77
C THR A 131 -5.61 -3.81 -5.74
N LEU A 132 -5.61 -3.19 -4.55
CA LEU A 132 -4.66 -3.53 -3.49
C LEU A 132 -5.06 -4.78 -2.72
N THR A 133 -6.33 -5.17 -2.76
CA THR A 133 -6.79 -6.41 -2.12
C THR A 133 -6.32 -7.63 -2.92
N LYS A 134 -5.89 -8.71 -2.26
CA LYS A 134 -5.53 -9.95 -2.96
C LYS A 134 -6.79 -10.76 -3.35
N CYS A 135 -6.64 -11.69 -4.30
CA CYS A 135 -7.72 -12.34 -5.07
C CYS A 135 -8.83 -13.12 -4.32
N THR A 136 -8.95 -13.03 -2.99
CA THR A 136 -9.99 -13.71 -2.19
C THR A 136 -10.74 -12.77 -1.23
N CYS A 137 -10.57 -11.45 -1.36
CA CYS A 137 -11.16 -10.47 -0.46
C CYS A 137 -12.56 -10.04 -0.91
N THR A 138 -13.49 -9.89 0.01
CA THR A 138 -14.80 -9.28 -0.22
C THR A 138 -14.68 -7.76 -0.08
N ILE A 139 -15.20 -7.00 -1.05
CA ILE A 139 -15.21 -5.54 -1.02
C ILE A 139 -16.66 -5.06 -1.09
N LYS A 140 -17.10 -4.24 -0.14
CA LYS A 140 -18.50 -3.78 -0.05
C LYS A 140 -18.58 -2.31 0.36
N PRO A 141 -19.65 -1.59 -0.01
CA PRO A 141 -19.95 -0.29 0.59
C PRO A 141 -20.12 -0.40 2.11
N TYR A 142 -19.79 0.68 2.82
CA TYR A 142 -20.05 0.79 4.25
C TYR A 142 -21.56 0.83 4.53
N SER A 143 -22.02 -0.03 5.44
CA SER A 143 -23.35 -0.04 6.05
C SER A 143 -23.26 -0.68 7.43
N GLU A 144 -24.26 -0.49 8.27
CA GLU A 144 -24.32 -1.13 9.60
C GLU A 144 -24.30 -2.67 9.51
N GLU A 145 -24.99 -3.23 8.52
CA GLU A 145 -24.98 -4.68 8.23
C GLU A 145 -23.57 -5.16 7.84
N ALA A 146 -22.90 -4.41 6.95
CA ALA A 146 -21.55 -4.75 6.53
C ALA A 146 -20.54 -4.57 7.66
N LEU A 147 -20.76 -3.61 8.57
CA LEU A 147 -19.94 -3.40 9.75
C LEU A 147 -20.09 -4.57 10.75
N ALA A 148 -21.30 -5.10 10.92
CA ALA A 148 -21.52 -6.31 11.72
C ALA A 148 -20.78 -7.52 11.12
N GLU A 149 -20.80 -7.67 9.80
CA GLU A 149 -20.01 -8.70 9.09
C GLU A 149 -18.50 -8.50 9.31
N ALA A 150 -18.00 -7.26 9.26
CA ALA A 150 -16.61 -6.94 9.53
C ALA A 150 -16.17 -7.27 10.96
N ARG A 151 -17.05 -7.06 11.95
CA ARG A 151 -16.81 -7.50 13.34
C ARG A 151 -16.74 -9.03 13.44
N ALA A 152 -17.67 -9.75 12.80
CA ALA A 152 -17.63 -11.22 12.77
C ALA A 152 -16.35 -11.76 12.12
N VAL A 153 -15.86 -11.11 11.06
CA VAL A 153 -14.56 -11.44 10.44
C VAL A 153 -13.43 -11.25 11.45
N ALA A 154 -13.40 -10.13 12.18
CA ALA A 154 -12.39 -9.86 13.20
C ALA A 154 -12.43 -10.90 14.34
N ASP A 155 -13.61 -11.23 14.86
CA ASP A 155 -13.82 -12.21 15.93
C ASP A 155 -13.33 -13.61 15.52
N SER A 156 -13.49 -13.96 14.24
CA SER A 156 -13.00 -15.21 13.65
C SER A 156 -11.49 -15.24 13.37
N GLN A 157 -10.70 -14.37 14.03
CA GLN A 157 -9.26 -14.20 13.82
C GLN A 157 -8.91 -13.77 12.37
N GLY A 158 -9.81 -13.03 11.73
CA GLY A 158 -9.58 -12.38 10.44
C GLY A 158 -9.14 -10.92 10.57
N VAL A 159 -8.77 -10.33 9.44
CA VAL A 159 -8.56 -8.88 9.31
C VAL A 159 -9.74 -8.33 8.52
N ALA A 160 -10.41 -7.33 9.06
CA ALA A 160 -11.40 -6.54 8.35
C ALA A 160 -11.00 -5.06 8.37
N THR A 161 -11.32 -4.33 7.32
CA THR A 161 -10.92 -2.92 7.20
C THR A 161 -12.08 -2.05 6.75
N VAL A 162 -12.21 -0.88 7.36
CA VAL A 162 -13.08 0.22 6.93
C VAL A 162 -12.20 1.35 6.43
N VAL A 163 -12.35 1.72 5.16
CA VAL A 163 -11.71 2.91 4.58
C VAL A 163 -12.74 4.03 4.53
N PHE A 164 -12.45 5.11 5.24
CA PHE A 164 -13.32 6.28 5.37
C PHE A 164 -12.48 7.56 5.44
N SER A 165 -13.14 8.71 5.42
CA SER A 165 -12.52 10.00 5.63
C SER A 165 -13.25 10.75 6.74
N SER A 166 -12.57 11.07 7.83
CA SER A 166 -13.13 11.85 8.93
C SER A 166 -13.54 13.28 8.54
N GLU A 167 -13.08 13.77 7.38
CA GLU A 167 -13.42 15.09 6.84
C GLU A 167 -14.83 15.16 6.25
N VAL A 168 -15.37 14.04 5.77
CA VAL A 168 -16.61 14.02 4.99
C VAL A 168 -17.57 12.90 5.39
N ASP A 169 -17.07 11.81 5.96
CA ASP A 169 -17.87 10.65 6.35
C ASP A 169 -18.24 10.69 7.83
N ARG A 170 -19.42 10.17 8.16
CA ARG A 170 -19.86 9.91 9.53
C ARG A 170 -19.67 8.42 9.83
N VAL A 171 -18.47 8.03 10.23
CA VAL A 171 -18.14 6.66 10.67
C VAL A 171 -17.82 6.69 12.16
N GLU A 172 -18.56 5.92 12.94
CA GLU A 172 -18.30 5.77 14.37
C GLU A 172 -17.16 4.76 14.60
N ILE A 173 -16.09 5.21 15.24
CA ILE A 173 -14.91 4.40 15.59
C ILE A 173 -14.87 4.04 17.09
N ASN A 174 -16.05 3.92 17.71
CA ASN A 174 -16.19 3.72 19.16
C ASN A 174 -15.42 2.48 19.64
N GLY A 175 -14.55 2.67 20.63
CA GLY A 175 -13.71 1.59 21.18
C GLY A 175 -12.43 1.29 20.39
N ALA A 176 -12.19 1.95 19.25
CA ALA A 176 -10.98 1.78 18.47
C ALA A 176 -9.82 2.63 19.01
N ASN A 177 -8.65 2.01 19.18
CA ASN A 177 -7.43 2.69 19.60
C ASN A 177 -6.65 3.21 18.39
N LEU A 178 -6.16 4.45 18.46
CA LEU A 178 -5.25 5.00 17.45
C LEU A 178 -3.92 4.24 17.51
N ILE A 179 -3.57 3.54 16.43
CA ILE A 179 -2.35 2.76 16.33
C ILE A 179 -1.30 3.39 15.41
N SER A 180 -1.69 4.34 14.56
CA SER A 180 -0.77 5.11 13.69
C SER A 180 -1.41 6.43 13.28
N SER A 181 -0.61 7.50 13.22
CA SER A 181 -0.99 8.82 12.70
C SER A 181 -0.03 9.37 11.63
N ALA A 182 0.98 8.59 11.25
CA ALA A 182 1.94 9.00 10.22
C ALA A 182 1.27 8.97 8.84
N GLY A 183 1.00 10.13 8.25
CA GLY A 183 0.38 10.28 6.92
C GLY A 183 -1.12 10.00 6.90
N VAL A 184 -1.51 8.76 7.24
CA VAL A 184 -2.91 8.29 7.30
C VAL A 184 -3.17 7.79 8.71
N LYS A 185 -4.31 8.17 9.32
CA LYS A 185 -4.64 7.68 10.66
C LYS A 185 -5.21 6.28 10.56
N ILE A 186 -4.76 5.41 11.46
CA ILE A 186 -5.19 4.01 11.54
C ILE A 186 -5.65 3.76 12.97
N TYR A 187 -6.86 3.24 13.12
CA TYR A 187 -7.42 2.79 14.37
C TYR A 187 -7.65 1.28 14.34
N LYS A 188 -7.53 0.63 15.49
CA LYS A 188 -7.84 -0.79 15.66
C LYS A 188 -8.85 -0.94 16.79
N ALA A 189 -10.00 -1.53 16.50
CA ALA A 189 -10.97 -1.98 17.49
C ALA A 189 -10.62 -3.37 18.03
#